data_AF-A0A3C1GGG4-F1
#
_entry.id   AF-A0A3C1GGG4-F1
#
_cell.length_a   1.000
_cell.length_b   1.000
_cell.length_c   1.000
_cell.angle_alpha   90.00
_cell.angle_beta   90.00
_cell.angle_gamma   90.00
#
_symmetry.space_group_name_H-M   'P 1'
#
loop_
_entity.id
_entity.type
_entity.pdbx_description
1 polymer ?
#
loop_
_entity_poly.entity_id
_entity_poly.type
_entity_poly.pdbx_seq_one_letter_code
_entity_poly.pdbx_strand_id
1 'polypeptide(L)'
;MRPPFDRLFLSDVDPKNVEALRRRIPAADHGRVDLRQGDCHAVAARVVAELSPRALSLAFVDPEGFEVRFALFETLATRRIDILYLFPGGIGVARNLGAFVKQTKTPLDDLIPGWRSLRRAKLAAGERLSAEEMTVYHLLFFSQHPVGLELWRGVTQIEPSGQRQLRF
;
A
#
# COMPACT_ATOMS: atom_id res chain seq x y z
N MET A 1 -15.14 22.03 -19.49
CA MET A 1 -14.12 21.45 -18.59
C MET A 1 -13.55 20.23 -19.32
N ARG A 2 -12.23 20.14 -19.55
CA ARG A 2 -11.65 18.89 -20.07
C ARG A 2 -11.75 17.85 -18.95
N PRO A 3 -12.16 16.60 -19.23
CA PRO A 3 -12.15 15.58 -18.21
C PRO A 3 -10.71 15.39 -17.69
N PRO A 4 -10.53 15.03 -16.40
CA PRO A 4 -9.21 14.97 -15.78
C PRO A 4 -8.26 13.93 -16.39
N PHE A 5 -8.78 12.98 -17.19
CA PHE A 5 -8.01 11.95 -17.88
C PHE A 5 -8.51 11.73 -19.32
N ASP A 6 -7.58 11.58 -20.27
CA ASP A 6 -7.91 11.38 -21.69
C ASP A 6 -8.37 9.96 -22.04
N ARG A 7 -7.95 8.96 -21.25
CA ARG A 7 -8.30 7.53 -21.40
C ARG A 7 -8.52 6.88 -20.04
N LEU A 8 -9.45 5.94 -19.98
CA LEU A 8 -9.81 5.18 -18.79
C LEU A 8 -9.80 3.69 -19.16
N PHE A 9 -9.00 2.90 -18.45
CA PHE A 9 -9.02 1.44 -18.55
C PHE A 9 -9.62 0.89 -17.26
N LEU A 10 -10.76 0.24 -17.36
CA LEU A 10 -11.52 -0.26 -16.22
C LEU A 10 -11.75 -1.75 -16.39
N SER A 11 -11.54 -2.53 -15.33
CA SER A 11 -11.68 -3.98 -15.39
C SER A 11 -12.24 -4.60 -14.14
N ASP A 12 -12.93 -5.72 -14.32
CA ASP A 12 -13.40 -6.60 -13.27
C ASP A 12 -13.34 -8.05 -13.78
N VAL A 13 -13.17 -9.01 -12.87
CA VAL A 13 -13.21 -10.43 -13.21
C VAL A 13 -14.66 -10.91 -13.44
N ASP A 14 -15.63 -10.35 -12.70
CA ASP A 14 -17.04 -10.70 -12.81
C ASP A 14 -17.69 -9.96 -14.00
N PRO A 15 -18.21 -10.69 -15.01
CA PRO A 15 -18.89 -10.08 -16.14
C PRO A 15 -20.11 -9.24 -15.75
N LYS A 16 -20.77 -9.55 -14.62
CA LYS A 16 -21.92 -8.78 -14.12
C LYS A 16 -21.49 -7.39 -13.70
N ASN A 17 -20.33 -7.25 -13.05
CA ASN A 17 -19.79 -5.96 -12.64
C ASN A 17 -19.39 -5.13 -13.86
N VAL A 18 -18.75 -5.75 -14.86
CA VAL A 18 -18.40 -5.08 -16.13
C VAL A 18 -19.65 -4.56 -16.85
N GLU A 19 -20.70 -5.37 -16.94
CA GLU A 19 -21.96 -4.96 -17.56
C GLU A 19 -22.68 -3.87 -16.76
N ALA A 20 -22.68 -3.99 -15.44
CA ALA A 20 -23.25 -2.97 -14.58
C ALA A 20 -22.46 -1.65 -14.67
N LEU A 21 -21.14 -1.68 -14.83
CA LEU A 21 -20.29 -0.52 -15.07
C LEU A 21 -20.58 0.09 -16.46
N ARG A 22 -20.72 -0.74 -17.50
CA ARG A 22 -21.09 -0.31 -18.86
C ARG A 22 -22.34 0.57 -18.87
N ARG A 23 -23.36 0.18 -18.10
CA ARG A 23 -24.63 0.94 -17.98
C ARG A 23 -24.50 2.27 -17.24
N ARG A 24 -23.46 2.43 -16.40
CA ARG A 24 -23.23 3.65 -15.60
C ARG A 24 -22.36 4.68 -16.33
N ILE A 25 -21.63 4.28 -17.37
CA ILE A 25 -20.77 5.19 -18.12
C ILE A 25 -21.65 6.12 -18.99
N PRO A 26 -21.53 7.46 -18.83
CA PRO A 26 -22.24 8.41 -19.66
C PRO A 26 -21.89 8.24 -21.14
N ALA A 27 -22.87 8.44 -22.03
CA ALA A 27 -22.66 8.31 -23.48
C ALA A 27 -21.51 9.18 -24.01
N ALA A 28 -21.32 10.36 -23.42
CA ALA A 28 -20.21 11.27 -23.75
C ALA A 28 -18.82 10.68 -23.47
N ASP A 29 -18.71 9.69 -22.58
CA ASP A 29 -17.46 9.07 -22.18
C ASP A 29 -17.16 7.73 -22.88
N HIS A 30 -18.10 7.20 -23.68
CA HIS A 30 -17.94 5.89 -24.35
C HIS A 30 -16.68 5.80 -25.22
N GLY A 31 -16.24 6.90 -25.84
CA GLY A 31 -15.04 6.92 -26.70
C GLY A 31 -13.70 6.88 -25.94
N ARG A 32 -13.70 7.19 -24.65
CA ARG A 32 -12.48 7.24 -23.82
C ARG A 32 -12.37 6.12 -22.78
N VAL A 33 -13.45 5.39 -22.52
CA VAL A 33 -13.48 4.26 -21.59
C VAL A 33 -13.30 2.94 -22.32
N ASP A 34 -12.32 2.16 -21.90
CA ASP A 34 -12.11 0.77 -22.30
C ASP A 34 -12.45 -0.15 -21.12
N LEU A 35 -13.46 -1.01 -21.33
CA LEU A 35 -13.94 -1.99 -20.36
C LEU A 35 -13.39 -3.36 -20.68
N ARG A 36 -12.65 -3.95 -19.74
CA ARG A 36 -12.02 -5.28 -19.89
C ARG A 36 -12.53 -6.23 -18.83
N GLN A 37 -12.95 -7.41 -19.23
CA GLN A 37 -13.23 -8.50 -18.30
C GLN A 37 -11.96 -9.35 -18.12
N GLY A 38 -11.61 -9.69 -16.89
CA GLY A 38 -10.60 -10.71 -16.61
C GLY A 38 -9.75 -10.45 -15.37
N ASP A 39 -8.76 -11.32 -15.19
CA ASP A 39 -7.75 -11.22 -14.14
C ASP A 39 -6.95 -9.90 -14.24
N CYS A 40 -6.74 -9.25 -13.10
CA CYS A 40 -6.14 -7.93 -13.04
C CYS A 40 -4.67 -7.92 -13.52
N HIS A 41 -3.89 -8.98 -13.32
CA HIS A 41 -2.52 -9.07 -13.85
C HIS A 41 -2.52 -9.18 -15.37
N ALA A 42 -3.37 -10.05 -15.92
CA ALA A 42 -3.49 -10.22 -17.36
C ALA A 42 -3.95 -8.93 -18.05
N VAL A 43 -4.93 -8.24 -17.46
CA VAL A 43 -5.42 -6.96 -17.98
C VAL A 43 -4.35 -5.88 -17.89
N ALA A 44 -3.67 -5.73 -16.74
CA ALA A 44 -2.62 -4.74 -16.54
C ALA A 44 -1.48 -4.91 -17.56
N ALA A 45 -1.03 -6.15 -17.80
CA ALA A 45 0.02 -6.44 -18.78
C ALA A 45 -0.36 -5.97 -20.20
N ARG A 46 -1.62 -6.20 -20.61
CA ARG A 46 -2.12 -5.74 -21.92
C ARG A 46 -2.20 -4.22 -21.99
N VAL A 47 -2.77 -3.58 -20.97
CA VAL A 47 -2.89 -2.10 -20.91
C VAL A 47 -1.50 -1.46 -20.97
N VAL A 48 -0.56 -1.92 -20.15
CA VAL A 48 0.81 -1.40 -20.09
C VAL A 48 1.55 -1.54 -21.43
N ALA A 49 1.28 -2.59 -22.20
CA ALA A 49 1.83 -2.77 -23.54
C ALA A 49 1.29 -1.74 -24.54
N GLU A 50 0.03 -1.31 -24.40
CA GLU A 50 -0.64 -0.33 -25.26
C GLU A 50 -0.31 1.12 -24.90
N LEU A 51 0.13 1.39 -23.67
CA LEU A 51 0.47 2.74 -23.23
C LEU A 51 1.68 3.31 -23.98
N SER A 52 1.54 4.57 -24.41
CA SER A 52 2.66 5.36 -24.92
C SER A 52 3.74 5.53 -23.83
N PRO A 53 5.05 5.45 -24.16
CA PRO A 53 6.12 5.69 -23.19
C PRO A 53 6.07 7.06 -22.50
N ARG A 54 5.38 8.04 -23.10
CA ARG A 54 5.25 9.40 -22.56
C ARG A 54 3.95 9.62 -21.79
N ALA A 55 3.05 8.64 -21.77
CA ALA A 55 1.80 8.76 -21.02
C ALA A 55 2.10 8.89 -19.53
N LEU A 56 1.46 9.86 -18.88
CA LEU A 56 1.37 9.92 -17.43
C LEU A 56 0.11 9.18 -17.04
N SER A 57 0.21 8.27 -16.08
CA SER A 57 -0.91 7.40 -15.73
C SER A 57 -0.99 7.22 -14.22
N LEU A 58 -2.20 6.94 -13.76
CA LEU A 58 -2.51 6.59 -12.39
C LEU A 58 -3.21 5.24 -12.42
N ALA A 59 -2.69 4.27 -11.67
CA ALA A 59 -3.34 2.99 -11.45
C ALA A 59 -3.97 2.96 -10.06
N PHE A 60 -5.27 2.70 -10.00
CA PHE A 60 -5.95 2.36 -8.75
C PHE A 60 -6.13 0.85 -8.67
N VAL A 61 -5.54 0.23 -7.65
CA VAL A 61 -5.54 -1.22 -7.44
C VAL A 61 -6.27 -1.52 -6.14
N ASP A 62 -7.39 -2.23 -6.24
CA ASP A 62 -8.33 -2.46 -5.14
C ASP A 62 -8.67 -3.95 -5.04
N PRO A 63 -7.84 -4.77 -4.34
CA PRO A 63 -8.16 -6.18 -4.11
C PRO A 63 -9.18 -6.35 -2.97
N GLU A 64 -9.93 -7.45 -3.00
CA GLU A 64 -10.74 -7.87 -1.85
C GLU A 64 -9.91 -8.60 -0.78
N GLY A 65 -8.78 -9.19 -1.18
CA GLY A 65 -7.87 -9.95 -0.35
C GLY A 65 -6.45 -10.00 -0.91
N PHE A 66 -6.00 -11.20 -1.30
CA PHE A 66 -4.63 -11.46 -1.76
C PHE A 66 -4.56 -11.83 -3.26
N GLU A 67 -5.55 -11.38 -4.03
CA GLU A 67 -5.62 -11.62 -5.48
C GLU A 67 -4.46 -10.90 -6.19
N VAL A 68 -4.07 -9.73 -5.67
CA VAL A 68 -2.92 -8.96 -6.15
C VAL A 68 -1.61 -9.56 -5.63
N ARG A 69 -0.65 -9.70 -6.54
CA ARG A 69 0.72 -10.18 -6.29
C ARG A 69 1.71 -9.09 -6.67
N PHE A 70 2.91 -9.13 -6.12
CA PHE A 70 3.98 -8.15 -6.35
C PHE A 70 4.31 -7.96 -7.84
N ALA A 71 4.19 -9.02 -8.64
CA ALA A 71 4.35 -9.00 -10.10
C ALA A 71 3.44 -7.99 -10.81
N LEU A 72 2.28 -7.64 -10.24
CA LEU A 72 1.43 -6.57 -10.77
C LEU A 72 2.16 -5.22 -10.70
N PHE A 73 2.79 -4.92 -9.57
CA PHE A 73 3.52 -3.66 -9.38
C PHE A 73 4.77 -3.61 -10.23
N GLU A 74 5.47 -4.73 -10.42
CA GLU A 74 6.58 -4.82 -11.37
C GLU A 74 6.11 -4.51 -12.80
N THR A 75 4.96 -5.05 -13.20
CA THR A 75 4.35 -4.78 -14.51
C THR A 75 4.03 -3.29 -14.68
N LEU A 76 3.35 -2.68 -13.70
CA LEU A 76 2.99 -1.27 -13.74
C LEU A 76 4.21 -0.34 -13.70
N ALA A 77 5.26 -0.70 -12.97
CA ALA A 77 6.50 0.08 -12.83
C ALA A 77 7.33 0.18 -14.12
N THR A 78 7.01 -0.62 -15.15
CA THR A 78 7.66 -0.51 -16.47
C THR A 78 7.30 0.78 -17.24
N ARG A 79 6.30 1.53 -16.75
CA ARG A 79 5.82 2.79 -17.32
C ARG A 79 5.74 3.88 -16.25
N ARG A 80 5.48 5.11 -16.66
CA ARG A 80 5.26 6.25 -15.76
C ARG A 80 3.86 6.20 -15.17
N ILE A 81 3.68 5.28 -14.22
CA ILE A 81 2.40 5.01 -13.55
C ILE A 81 2.58 5.25 -12.05
N ASP A 82 1.84 6.22 -11.52
CA ASP A 82 1.66 6.34 -10.07
C ASP A 82 0.64 5.29 -9.62
N ILE A 83 0.88 4.66 -8.46
CA ILE A 83 0.06 3.54 -7.99
C ILE A 83 -0.61 3.93 -6.68
N LEU A 84 -1.94 3.89 -6.67
CA LEU A 84 -2.76 3.92 -5.47
C LEU A 84 -3.26 2.50 -5.20
N TYR A 85 -2.85 1.92 -4.08
CA TYR A 85 -3.15 0.53 -3.73
C TYR A 85 -3.89 0.43 -2.41
N LEU A 86 -5.08 -0.19 -2.40
CA LEU A 86 -5.78 -0.52 -1.16
C LEU A 86 -5.14 -1.75 -0.52
N PHE A 87 -4.16 -1.50 0.35
CA PHE A 87 -3.40 -2.56 1.01
C PHE A 87 -4.26 -3.33 2.04
N PRO A 88 -4.37 -4.67 1.96
CA PRO A 88 -5.15 -5.50 2.88
C PRO A 88 -4.47 -5.69 4.26
N GLY A 89 -3.86 -4.62 4.79
CA GLY A 89 -3.00 -4.67 5.98
C GLY A 89 -3.73 -5.01 7.28
N GLY A 90 -5.00 -4.60 7.41
CA GLY A 90 -5.82 -4.85 8.59
C GLY A 90 -6.29 -6.29 8.67
N ILE A 91 -7.43 -6.59 8.07
CA ILE A 91 -8.07 -7.91 8.16
C ILE A 91 -7.23 -8.99 7.46
N GLY A 92 -6.72 -8.72 6.26
CA GLY A 92 -5.96 -9.69 5.47
C GLY A 92 -4.64 -10.08 6.15
N VAL A 93 -3.76 -9.11 6.40
CA VAL A 93 -2.42 -9.38 6.94
C VAL A 93 -2.45 -9.56 8.46
N ALA A 94 -2.92 -8.58 9.24
CA ALA A 94 -2.72 -8.60 10.69
C ALA A 94 -3.43 -9.78 11.38
N ARG A 95 -4.63 -10.16 10.95
CA ARG A 95 -5.37 -11.29 11.56
C ARG A 95 -4.76 -12.66 11.22
N ASN A 96 -4.16 -12.80 10.05
CA ASN A 96 -3.66 -14.09 9.56
C ASN A 96 -2.16 -14.27 9.77
N LEU A 97 -1.43 -13.22 10.17
CA LEU A 97 0.03 -13.24 10.30
C LEU A 97 0.55 -14.40 11.16
N GLY A 98 -0.09 -14.67 12.30
CA GLY A 98 0.29 -15.78 13.19
C GLY A 98 0.09 -17.17 12.59
N ALA A 99 -0.84 -17.33 11.65
CA ALA A 99 -0.98 -18.56 10.88
C ALA A 99 0.04 -18.63 9.74
N PHE A 100 0.26 -17.52 9.04
CA PHE A 100 1.17 -17.45 7.90
C PHE A 100 2.63 -17.74 8.26
N VAL A 101 3.11 -17.30 9.43
CA VAL A 101 4.48 -17.60 9.87
C VAL A 101 4.75 -19.09 10.07
N LYS A 102 3.70 -19.89 10.28
CA LYS A 102 3.80 -21.36 10.47
C LYS A 102 3.75 -22.13 9.16
N GLN A 103 3.41 -21.48 8.06
CA GLN A 103 3.22 -22.09 6.76
C GLN A 103 4.44 -21.86 5.86
N THR A 104 4.78 -22.88 5.06
CA THR A 104 5.91 -22.83 4.11
C THR A 104 5.63 -21.91 2.92
N LYS A 105 4.37 -21.83 2.48
CA LYS A 105 3.92 -20.95 1.39
C LYS A 105 2.57 -20.32 1.75
N THR A 106 2.46 -19.02 1.51
CA THR A 106 1.32 -18.18 1.86
C THR A 106 1.10 -17.12 0.77
N PRO A 107 -0.07 -16.49 0.71
CA PRO A 107 -0.30 -15.38 -0.22
C PRO A 107 0.62 -14.16 0.02
N LEU A 108 1.11 -13.93 1.24
CA LEU A 108 2.09 -12.87 1.50
C LEU A 108 3.43 -13.10 0.80
N ASP A 109 3.77 -14.35 0.48
CA ASP A 109 5.01 -14.64 -0.27
C ASP A 109 4.97 -14.04 -1.67
N ASP A 110 3.79 -14.00 -2.26
CA ASP A 110 3.58 -13.43 -3.59
C ASP A 110 3.25 -11.95 -3.54
N LEU A 111 2.62 -11.44 -2.47
CA LEU A 111 2.30 -10.02 -2.32
C LEU A 111 3.48 -9.17 -1.82
N ILE A 112 4.24 -9.68 -0.85
CA ILE A 112 5.37 -8.99 -0.21
C ILE A 112 6.57 -9.96 -0.14
N PRO A 113 7.34 -10.11 -1.23
CA PRO A 113 8.53 -10.96 -1.22
C PRO A 113 9.46 -10.58 -0.05
N GLY A 114 9.89 -11.59 0.71
CA GLY A 114 10.77 -11.39 1.87
C GLY A 114 10.06 -10.96 3.16
N TRP A 115 8.72 -10.89 3.21
CA TRP A 115 7.97 -10.42 4.39
C TRP A 115 8.33 -11.09 5.73
N ARG A 116 8.85 -12.33 5.71
CA ARG A 116 9.28 -13.04 6.93
C ARG A 116 10.45 -12.35 7.65
N SER A 117 11.26 -11.56 6.96
CA SER A 117 12.33 -10.78 7.58
C SER A 117 11.81 -9.53 8.30
N LEU A 118 10.55 -9.14 8.07
CA LEU A 118 9.97 -7.96 8.70
C LEU A 118 9.77 -8.21 10.19
N ARG A 119 10.05 -7.19 10.99
CA ARG A 119 9.90 -7.18 12.46
C ARG A 119 8.58 -7.80 12.94
N ARG A 120 7.46 -7.44 12.31
CA ARG A 120 6.13 -7.97 12.69
C ARG A 120 6.02 -9.49 12.46
N ALA A 121 6.61 -10.00 11.38
CA ALA A 121 6.60 -11.42 11.08
C ALA A 121 7.47 -12.20 12.08
N LYS A 122 8.69 -11.71 12.38
CA LYS A 122 9.57 -12.27 13.40
C LYS A 122 8.88 -12.37 14.77
N LEU A 123 8.25 -11.28 15.22
CA LEU A 123 7.48 -11.27 16.46
C LEU A 123 6.33 -12.29 16.45
N ALA A 124 5.59 -12.38 15.34
CA ALA A 124 4.50 -13.35 15.21
C ALA A 124 5.00 -14.81 15.18
N ALA A 125 6.22 -15.05 14.70
CA ALA A 125 6.90 -16.34 14.74
C ALA A 125 7.46 -16.70 16.13
N GLY A 126 7.38 -15.77 17.10
CA GLY A 126 7.97 -15.95 18.43
C GLY A 126 9.47 -15.70 18.48
N GLU A 127 10.04 -15.09 17.44
CA GLU A 127 11.45 -14.72 17.41
C GLU A 127 11.73 -13.53 18.33
N ARG A 128 12.92 -13.53 18.94
CA ARG A 128 13.42 -12.41 19.73
C ARG A 128 14.15 -11.44 18.80
N LEU A 129 13.71 -10.18 18.79
CA LEU A 129 14.34 -9.14 17.99
C LEU A 129 15.70 -8.73 18.56
N SER A 130 16.63 -8.36 17.69
CA SER A 130 17.88 -7.72 18.10
C SER A 130 17.61 -6.31 18.68
N ALA A 131 18.58 -5.76 19.42
CA ALA A 131 18.46 -4.40 19.96
C ALA A 131 18.27 -3.35 18.85
N GLU A 132 18.93 -3.56 17.70
CA GLU A 132 18.78 -2.74 16.50
C GLU A 132 17.35 -2.82 15.94
N GLU A 133 16.79 -4.03 15.81
CA GLU A 133 15.42 -4.25 15.33
C GLU A 133 14.32 -3.77 16.29
N MET A 134 14.67 -3.56 17.56
CA MET A 134 13.80 -2.94 18.55
C MET A 134 13.85 -1.42 18.52
N THR A 135 14.83 -0.81 17.85
CA THR A 135 14.98 0.64 17.78
C THR A 135 14.09 1.20 16.68
N VAL A 136 12.90 1.70 17.04
CA VAL A 136 11.86 2.10 16.05
C VAL A 136 11.88 3.60 15.74
N TYR A 137 12.32 4.43 16.69
CA TYR A 137 12.26 5.88 16.57
C TYR A 137 13.56 6.53 17.04
N HIS A 138 14.20 7.28 16.14
CA HIS A 138 15.24 8.23 16.50
C HIS A 138 14.63 9.62 16.51
N LEU A 139 14.61 10.26 17.68
CA LEU A 139 14.37 11.70 17.78
C LEU A 139 15.73 12.40 17.72
N LEU A 140 15.99 13.09 16.62
CA LEU A 140 17.19 13.91 16.45
C LEU A 140 16.79 15.38 16.55
N PHE A 141 17.30 16.07 17.57
CA PHE A 141 17.06 17.51 17.77
C PHE A 141 18.39 18.25 17.88
N PHE A 142 18.62 19.19 16.96
CA PHE A 142 19.81 20.03 16.93
C PHE A 142 19.38 21.49 16.97
N SER A 143 19.82 22.24 17.98
CA SER A 143 19.51 23.66 18.12
C SER A 143 20.68 24.42 18.74
N GLN A 144 21.00 25.59 18.17
CA GLN A 144 21.92 26.57 18.75
C GLN A 144 21.18 27.74 19.41
N HIS A 145 19.84 27.71 19.41
CA HIS A 145 19.01 28.79 19.90
C HIS A 145 18.63 28.57 21.37
N PRO A 146 18.63 29.60 22.23
CA PRO A 146 18.26 29.48 23.64
C PRO A 146 16.88 28.84 23.88
N VAL A 147 15.92 29.08 22.98
CA VAL A 147 14.56 28.47 23.04
C VAL A 147 14.59 26.94 22.89
N GLY A 148 15.62 26.36 22.26
CA GLY A 148 15.79 24.91 22.19
C GLY A 148 15.98 24.26 23.57
N LEU A 149 16.50 24.98 24.56
CA LEU A 149 16.62 24.52 25.95
C LEU A 149 15.26 24.43 26.65
N GLU A 150 14.30 25.29 26.29
CA GLU A 150 12.96 25.29 26.88
C GLU A 150 12.17 24.05 26.47
N LEU A 151 12.31 23.63 25.21
CA LEU A 151 11.76 22.36 24.71
C LEU A 151 12.31 21.16 25.49
N TRP A 152 13.63 21.08 25.70
CA TRP A 152 14.23 19.98 26.47
C TRP A 152 13.75 19.95 27.92
N ARG A 153 13.69 21.09 28.59
CA ARG A 153 13.14 21.18 29.96
C ARG A 153 11.70 20.66 30.01
N GLY A 154 10.88 20.99 29.01
CA GLY A 154 9.50 20.50 28.92
C GLY A 154 9.39 18.99 28.69
N VAL A 155 10.24 18.42 27.82
CA VAL A 155 10.25 16.97 27.52
C VAL A 155 10.75 16.15 28.71
N THR A 156 11.77 16.62 29.43
CA THR A 156 12.30 15.93 30.63
C THR A 156 11.30 15.83 31.80
N GLN A 157 10.20 16.58 31.76
CA GLN A 157 9.15 16.52 32.77
C GLN A 157 8.10 15.42 32.49
N ILE A 158 8.25 14.68 31.40
CA ILE A 158 7.33 13.62 30.97
C ILE A 158 8.07 12.29 31.09
N GLU A 159 7.52 11.36 31.87
CA GLU A 159 8.10 10.02 31.97
C GLU A 159 7.94 9.23 30.65
N PRO A 160 8.76 8.20 30.38
CA PRO A 160 8.67 7.38 29.17
C PRO A 160 7.29 6.75 28.92
N SER A 161 6.46 6.63 29.97
CA SER A 161 5.07 6.16 29.90
C SER A 161 4.06 7.23 29.42
N GLY A 162 4.50 8.48 29.23
CA GLY A 162 3.66 9.61 28.82
C GLY A 162 2.99 10.36 29.98
N GLN A 163 3.28 10.00 31.24
CA GLN A 163 2.68 10.63 32.41
C GLN A 163 3.52 11.82 32.91
N ARG A 164 2.87 12.96 33.17
CA ARG A 164 3.46 14.10 33.89
C ARG A 164 3.17 13.95 35.38
N GLN A 165 4.16 14.09 36.24
CA GLN A 165 3.93 14.19 37.67
C GLN A 165 3.27 15.53 38.01
N LEU A 166 2.13 15.50 38.69
CA LEU A 166 1.56 16.69 39.33
C LEU A 166 2.43 17.02 40.54
N ARG A 167 2.99 18.23 40.54
CA ARG A 167 3.68 18.78 41.71
C ARG A 167 2.64 19.37 42.65
N PHE A 168 2.58 18.84 43.87
CA PHE A 168 1.89 19.47 45.00
C PHE A 168 2.82 20.46 45.70
#